data_AF-A0A1S9CLY4-F1
#
_entry.id   AF-A0A1S9CLY4-F1
#
_cell.length_a   1.000
_cell.length_b   1.000
_cell.length_c   1.000
_cell.angle_alpha   90.00
_cell.angle_beta   90.00
_cell.angle_gamma   90.00
#
_symmetry.space_group_name_H-M   'P 1'
#
loop_
_entity.id
_entity.type
_entity.pdbx_description
1 polymer ?
#
loop_
_entity_poly.entity_id
_entity_poly.type
_entity_poly.pdbx_seq_one_letter_code
_entity_poly.pdbx_strand_id
1 'polypeptide(L)' 'MITTLYDPALVEKGIEIGEKRGEIKGKKEGEIKGKIEILYIDMKMNTIEIAKRLKIPVEKVEHIIKNKLNL' A
#
# COMPACT_ATOMS: atom_id res chain seq x y z
N MET A 1 -18.14 -33.06 25.12
CA MET A 1 -17.11 -32.01 25.29
C MET A 1 -16.46 -31.79 23.93
N ILE A 2 -16.58 -30.61 23.34
CA ILE A 2 -15.85 -30.30 22.09
C ILE A 2 -14.44 -29.98 22.52
N THR A 3 -13.52 -30.93 22.37
CA THR A 3 -12.09 -30.67 22.51
C THR A 3 -11.70 -29.77 21.34
N THR A 4 -11.64 -28.46 21.56
CA THR A 4 -10.98 -27.58 20.61
C THR A 4 -9.53 -28.03 20.54
N LEU A 5 -9.13 -28.57 19.38
CA LEU A 5 -7.74 -28.86 19.04
C LEU A 5 -7.01 -27.51 18.95
N TYR A 6 -6.72 -26.90 20.11
CA TYR A 6 -5.89 -25.72 20.19
C TYR A 6 -4.47 -26.17 19.90
N ASP A 7 -4.09 -26.07 18.64
CA ASP A 7 -2.71 -26.28 18.20
C ASP A 7 -2.00 -24.92 18.17
N PRO A 8 -1.17 -24.61 19.17
CA PRO A 8 -0.47 -23.32 19.24
C PRO A 8 0.41 -23.06 18.01
N ALA A 9 0.89 -24.10 17.32
CA ALA A 9 1.70 -23.94 16.11
C ALA A 9 0.87 -23.42 14.91
N LEU A 10 -0.44 -23.68 14.87
CA LEU A 10 -1.36 -23.15 13.87
C LEU A 10 -1.63 -21.65 14.09
N VAL A 11 -1.71 -21.21 15.35
CA VAL A 11 -1.89 -19.80 15.71
C VAL A 11 -0.66 -18.97 15.33
N GLU A 12 0.53 -19.49 15.63
CA GLU A 12 1.80 -18.83 15.33
C GLU A 12 2.03 -18.67 13.83
N LYS A 13 1.73 -19.71 13.03
CA LYS A 13 1.71 -19.61 11.56
C LYS A 13 0.70 -18.59 11.04
N GLY A 14 -0.46 -18.47 11.68
CA GLY A 14 -1.48 -17.48 11.33
C GLY A 14 -1.00 -16.04 11.51
N ILE A 15 -0.29 -15.78 12.62
CA ILE A 15 0.30 -14.48 12.93
C ILE A 15 1.40 -14.14 11.93
N GLU A 16 2.33 -15.07 11.68
CA GLU A 16 3.45 -14.87 10.76
C GLU A 16 2.98 -14.58 9.32
N ILE A 17 1.95 -15.29 8.84
CA ILE A 17 1.34 -15.02 7.53
C ILE A 17 0.65 -13.65 7.52
N GLY A 18 0.00 -13.28 8.62
CA GLY A 18 -0.62 -11.97 8.79
C GLY A 18 0.39 -10.83 8.69
N GLU A 19 1.50 -10.93 9.43
CA GLU A 19 2.58 -9.95 9.44
C GLU A 19 3.24 -9.84 8.07
N LYS A 20 3.62 -10.98 7.45
CA LYS A 20 4.21 -10.98 6.10
C LYS A 20 3.29 -10.36 5.05
N ARG A 21 1.98 -10.65 5.10
CA ARG A 21 1.00 -10.02 4.20
C ARG A 21 0.87 -8.52 4.47
N GLY A 22 0.89 -8.11 5.74
CA GLY A 22 0.89 -6.72 6.16
C GLY A 22 2.09 -5.95 5.64
N GLU A 23 3.30 -6.47 5.82
CA GLU A 23 4.54 -5.87 5.32
C GLU A 23 4.56 -5.75 3.80
N ILE A 24 4.18 -6.82 3.08
CA ILE A 24 4.16 -6.80 1.61
C ILE A 24 3.17 -5.75 1.10
N LYS A 25 1.99 -5.65 1.72
CA LYS A 25 0.97 -4.67 1.34
C LYS A 25 1.41 -3.25 1.67
N GLY A 26 1.96 -3.04 2.87
CA GLY A 26 2.49 -1.74 3.31
C GLY A 26 3.64 -1.26 2.44
N LYS A 27 4.58 -2.15 2.08
CA LYS A 27 5.71 -1.81 1.21
C LYS A 27 5.25 -1.44 -0.19
N LYS A 28 4.32 -2.19 -0.79
CA LYS A 28 3.76 -1.86 -2.11
C LYS A 28 3.02 -0.53 -2.11
N GLU A 29 2.20 -0.27 -1.09
CA GLU A 29 1.49 1.00 -0.98
C GLU A 29 2.46 2.17 -0.74
N GLY A 30 3.47 1.98 0.10
CA GLY A 30 4.52 2.97 0.35
C GLY A 30 5.34 3.29 -0.90
N GLU A 31 5.74 2.28 -1.66
CA GLU A 31 6.47 2.47 -2.93
C GLU A 31 5.64 3.23 -3.97
N ILE A 32 4.34 2.95 -4.08
CA ILE A 32 3.46 3.70 -5.00
C ILE A 32 3.34 5.15 -4.55
N LYS A 33 3.13 5.41 -3.26
CA LYS A 33 3.05 6.77 -2.71
C LYS A 33 4.35 7.54 -2.95
N GLY A 34 5.50 6.94 -2.65
CA GLY A 34 6.81 7.57 -2.87
C GLY A 34 7.11 7.84 -4.34
N LYS A 35 6.73 6.93 -5.24
CA LYS A 35 6.85 7.15 -6.69
C LYS A 35 5.97 8.31 -7.16
N ILE A 36 4.71 8.40 -6.69
CA ILE A 36 3.82 9.52 -7.03
C ILE A 36 4.40 10.83 -6.52
N GLU A 37 4.95 10.83 -5.30
CA GLU A 37 5.56 12.01 -4.67
C GLU A 37 6.74 12.53 -5.49
N ILE A 38 7.71 11.67 -5.83
CA ILE A 38 8.87 12.04 -6.66
C ILE A 38 8.41 12.55 -8.03
N LEU A 39 7.47 11.85 -8.66
CA LEU A 39 6.97 12.26 -9.98
C LEU A 39 6.24 13.62 -9.93
N TYR A 40 5.54 13.92 -8.85
CA TYR A 40 4.78 15.17 -8.71
C TYR A 40 5.63 16.34 -8.21
N ILE A 41 6.49 16.13 -7.22
CA ILE A 41 7.30 17.18 -6.58
C ILE A 41 8.59 17.42 -7.37
N ASP A 42 9.40 16.37 -7.59
CA ASP A 42 10.72 16.52 -8.21
C ASP A 42 10.61 16.66 -9.73
N MET A 43 9.77 15.84 -10.37
CA MET A 43 9.60 15.87 -11.83
C MET A 43 8.52 16.85 -12.31
N LYS A 44 7.75 17.45 -11.40
CA LYS A 44 6.62 18.37 -11.71
C LYS A 44 5.66 17.83 -12.78
N MET A 45 5.48 16.51 -12.82
CA MET A 45 4.56 15.87 -13.77
C MET A 45 3.11 16.09 -13.38
N ASN A 46 2.24 16.17 -14.38
CA ASN A 46 0.81 16.31 -14.12
C ASN A 46 0.18 14.99 -13.63
N THR A 47 -0.90 15.06 -12.87
CA THR A 47 -1.58 13.89 -12.27
C THR A 47 -2.01 12.87 -13.32
N ILE A 48 -2.40 13.33 -14.52
CA ILE A 48 -2.76 12.48 -15.67
C ILE A 48 -1.55 11.70 -16.21
N GLU A 49 -0.38 12.33 -16.31
CA GLU A 49 0.85 11.66 -16.77
C GLU A 49 1.33 10.62 -15.75
N ILE A 50 1.27 10.97 -14.47
CA ILE A 50 1.61 10.06 -13.37
C ILE A 50 0.69 8.85 -13.37
N ALA A 51 -0.62 9.06 -13.54
CA ALA A 51 -1.62 8.01 -13.64
C ALA A 51 -1.35 7.06 -14.82
N LYS A 52 -1.03 7.60 -16.00
CA LYS A 52 -0.64 6.81 -17.18
C LYS A 52 0.63 5.99 -16.93
N ARG A 53 1.66 6.62 -16.35
CA ARG A 53 2.97 5.99 -16.12
C ARG A 53 2.89 4.86 -15.09
N LEU A 54 2.10 5.07 -14.03
CA LEU A 54 1.89 4.09 -12.96
C LEU A 54 0.73 3.13 -13.25
N LYS A 55 0.00 3.31 -14.37
CA LYS A 55 -1.19 2.53 -14.74
C LYS A 55 -2.22 2.44 -13.61
N ILE A 56 -2.45 3.57 -12.95
CA ILE A 56 -3.42 3.70 -11.85
C ILE A 56 -4.43 4.80 -12.18
N PRO A 57 -5.62 4.78 -11.57
CA PRO A 57 -6.63 5.81 -11.79
C PRO A 57 -6.11 7.20 -11.39
N VAL A 58 -6.46 8.23 -12.16
CA VAL A 58 -6.11 9.63 -11.88
C VAL A 58 -6.64 10.05 -10.52
N GLU A 59 -7.87 9.68 -10.17
CA GLU A 59 -8.48 9.94 -8.86
C GLU A 59 -7.63 9.40 -7.71
N LYS A 60 -7.01 8.22 -7.89
CA LYS A 60 -6.14 7.63 -6.86
C LYS A 60 -4.85 8.42 -6.69
N VAL A 61 -4.29 8.94 -7.79
CA VAL A 61 -3.12 9.82 -7.77
C VAL A 61 -3.46 11.14 -7.08
N GLU A 62 -4.56 11.77 -7.45
CA GLU A 62 -5.05 13.00 -6.82
C GLU A 62 -5.31 12.83 -5.33
N HIS A 63 -5.96 11.72 -4.94
CA HIS A 63 -6.25 11.43 -3.54
C HIS A 63 -4.97 11.26 -2.73
N ILE A 64 -3.93 10.62 -3.30
CA ILE A 64 -2.63 10.47 -2.65
C ILE A 64 -1.93 11.83 -2.51
N ILE A 65 -1.98 12.66 -3.55
CA ILE A 65 -1.37 14.01 -3.56
C ILE A 65 -2.07 14.91 -2.54
N LYS A 66 -3.41 14.99 -2.55
CA LYS A 66 -4.20 15.78 -1.59
C LYS A 66 -3.95 15.36 -0.15
N ASN A 67 -4.04 14.06 0.13
CA ASN A 67 -3.87 13.52 1.49
C ASN A 67 -2.43 13.71 2.01
N LYS A 68 -1.43 13.82 1.12
CA LYS A 68 -0.03 14.04 1.49
C LYS A 68 0.36 15.51 1.60
N LEU A 69 -0.16 16.38 0.72
CA LEU A 69 0.17 17.81 0.69
C LEU A 69 -0.77 18.67 1.54
N ASN A 70 -1.80 18.09 2.17
CA ASN A 70 -2.85 18.85 2.90
C ASN A 70 -3.45 19.99 2.04
N LEU A 71 -3.57 19.75 0.73
CA LEU A 71 -4.24 20.61 -0.25
C LEU A 71 -5.72 20.21 -0.37
#